data_AF-A0A847LLR4-F1
#
_entry.id   AF-A0A847LLR4-F1
#
_cell.length_a   1.000
_cell.length_b   1.000
_cell.length_c   1.000
_cell.angle_alpha   90.00
_cell.angle_beta   90.00
_cell.angle_gamma   90.00
#
_symmetry.space_group_name_H-M   'P 1'
#
loop_
_entity.id
_entity.type
_entity.pdbx_description
1 polymer ?
#
loop_
_entity_poly.entity_id
_entity_poly.type
_entity_poly.pdbx_seq_one_letter_code
_entity_poly.pdbx_strand_id
1 'polypeptide(L)'
;MALVLVREIVADQGLTLIAGQPGLDRKIISAEVHRPGLELAGFFEHFGYERIIVLGRTELAYLGEQTPETRKVRLRQLLFFNIPCIIVTDDLLVLDELIDLCNQKGIPVLRTAQRAGEFIYQLSRYLHNRFAPRKSVHGVFVEVYGVGILIMGPSGVGKSECALELIKRGHRLVADDAVQLTKISDHKIVGSPDEMIKHHMEIRGLGIIDIQSLFGISATADEKPVELVVHFEKWDDNKEYDRLGILQKTVKFLKVEIPITTIPVREGRNLAVVVETAAMNFYLKRMGITSAENFARSLQNKMLKGR
;
A
#
# COMPACT_ATOMS: atom_id res chain seq x y z
N MET A 1 -2.42 -11.08 10.27
CA MET A 1 -3.38 -10.39 9.38
C MET A 1 -3.95 -9.23 10.19
N ALA A 2 -4.01 -8.01 9.66
CA ALA A 2 -4.61 -6.90 10.39
C ALA A 2 -6.06 -7.26 10.72
N LEU A 3 -6.48 -7.06 11.96
CA LEU A 3 -7.84 -7.35 12.40
C LEU A 3 -8.62 -6.03 12.32
N VAL A 4 -9.76 -6.04 11.62
CA VAL A 4 -10.65 -4.88 11.53
C VAL A 4 -11.97 -5.25 12.19
N LEU A 5 -12.40 -4.44 13.16
CA LEU A 5 -13.70 -4.59 13.82
C LEU A 5 -14.76 -3.73 13.14
N VAL A 6 -16.03 -4.13 13.25
CA VAL A 6 -17.15 -3.35 12.69
C VAL A 6 -17.19 -1.93 13.27
N ARG A 7 -16.94 -1.75 14.57
CA ARG A 7 -16.86 -0.43 15.21
C ARG A 7 -15.84 0.53 14.59
N GLU A 8 -14.73 0.01 14.08
CA GLU A 8 -13.71 0.85 13.42
C GLU A 8 -14.26 1.42 12.12
N ILE A 9 -14.96 0.61 11.33
CA ILE A 9 -15.58 1.06 10.08
C ILE A 9 -16.71 2.06 10.35
N VAL A 10 -17.48 1.85 11.43
CA VAL A 10 -18.51 2.80 11.83
C VAL A 10 -17.93 4.18 12.06
N ALA A 11 -16.83 4.27 12.82
CA ALA A 11 -16.15 5.53 13.09
C ALA A 11 -15.49 6.11 11.82
N ASP A 12 -14.71 5.30 11.10
CA ASP A 12 -13.88 5.76 9.98
C ASP A 12 -14.70 6.13 8.73
N GLN A 13 -15.86 5.51 8.54
CA GLN A 13 -16.75 5.75 7.39
C GLN A 13 -17.99 6.59 7.75
N GLY A 14 -18.11 7.04 9.00
CA GLY A 14 -19.24 7.87 9.45
C GLY A 14 -20.59 7.18 9.32
N LEU A 15 -20.67 5.89 9.66
CA LEU A 15 -21.89 5.11 9.52
C LEU A 15 -22.82 5.29 10.73
N THR A 16 -24.12 5.23 10.49
CA THR A 16 -25.13 5.24 11.57
C THR A 16 -25.53 3.83 11.93
N LEU A 17 -25.47 3.45 13.20
CA LEU A 17 -25.97 2.16 13.69
C LEU A 17 -27.50 2.18 13.78
N ILE A 18 -28.15 1.18 13.17
CA ILE A 18 -29.61 1.01 13.17
C ILE A 18 -30.03 -0.17 14.06
N ALA A 19 -29.29 -1.29 14.01
CA ALA A 19 -29.63 -2.50 14.75
C ALA A 19 -28.37 -3.32 15.08
N GLY A 20 -28.50 -4.30 15.99
CA GLY A 20 -27.48 -5.30 16.26
C GLY A 20 -26.24 -4.77 16.98
N GLN A 21 -26.42 -3.80 17.88
CA GLN A 21 -25.34 -3.17 18.67
C GLN A 21 -24.36 -4.16 19.33
N PRO A 22 -24.78 -5.31 19.89
CA PRO A 22 -23.83 -6.28 20.47
C PRO A 22 -22.80 -6.83 19.48
N GLY A 23 -23.08 -6.73 18.18
CA GLY A 23 -22.21 -7.20 17.11
C GLY A 23 -21.14 -6.23 16.63
N LEU A 24 -21.00 -5.04 17.22
CA LEU A 24 -19.99 -4.06 16.79
C LEU A 24 -18.53 -4.57 16.92
N ASP A 25 -18.33 -5.60 17.72
CA ASP A 25 -17.04 -6.23 17.98
C ASP A 25 -16.77 -7.43 17.05
N ARG A 26 -17.66 -7.67 16.08
CA ARG A 26 -17.46 -8.69 15.04
C ARG A 26 -16.27 -8.34 14.17
N LYS A 27 -15.58 -9.39 13.72
CA LYS A 27 -14.35 -9.30 12.94
C LYS A 27 -14.68 -9.29 11.46
N ILE A 28 -13.98 -8.44 10.73
CA ILE A 28 -13.97 -8.41 9.28
C ILE A 28 -12.65 -9.04 8.84
N ILE A 29 -12.76 -10.02 7.95
CA ILE A 29 -11.62 -10.84 7.52
C ILE A 29 -11.39 -10.77 6.00
N SER A 30 -12.31 -10.13 5.28
CA SER A 30 -12.24 -9.93 3.84
C SER A 30 -12.18 -8.44 3.49
N ALA A 31 -11.39 -8.11 2.48
CA ALA A 31 -11.36 -6.77 1.90
C ALA A 31 -12.49 -6.53 0.89
N GLU A 32 -13.19 -7.59 0.49
CA GLU A 32 -14.26 -7.54 -0.49
C GLU A 32 -15.63 -7.31 0.17
N VAL A 33 -16.52 -6.74 -0.62
CA VAL A 33 -17.90 -6.42 -0.25
C VAL A 33 -18.84 -7.25 -1.12
N HIS A 34 -19.96 -7.71 -0.55
CA HIS A 34 -20.94 -8.54 -1.24
C HIS A 34 -22.28 -7.81 -1.41
N ARG A 35 -22.85 -7.86 -2.62
CA ARG A 35 -24.22 -7.39 -2.89
C ARG A 35 -25.10 -8.62 -3.16
N PRO A 36 -26.05 -8.94 -2.27
CA PRO A 36 -26.72 -10.24 -2.27
C PRO A 36 -27.90 -10.30 -3.26
N GLY A 37 -27.70 -9.95 -4.54
CA GLY A 37 -28.79 -9.90 -5.52
C GLY A 37 -29.45 -11.26 -5.76
N LEU A 38 -28.64 -12.29 -6.03
CA LEU A 38 -29.12 -13.64 -6.34
C LEU A 38 -29.54 -14.40 -5.08
N GLU A 39 -28.87 -14.14 -3.96
CA GLU A 39 -29.15 -14.74 -2.66
C GLU A 39 -30.52 -14.33 -2.13
N LEU A 40 -30.89 -13.06 -2.35
CA LEU A 40 -32.24 -12.59 -2.04
C LEU A 40 -33.30 -13.30 -2.89
N ALA A 41 -32.96 -13.77 -4.09
CA ALA A 41 -33.83 -14.62 -4.92
C ALA A 41 -33.77 -16.12 -4.56
N GLY A 42 -32.88 -16.52 -3.64
CA GLY A 42 -32.78 -17.89 -3.12
C GLY A 42 -31.61 -18.71 -3.63
N PHE A 43 -30.69 -18.12 -4.39
CA PHE A 43 -29.52 -18.82 -4.90
C PHE A 43 -28.28 -18.48 -4.06
N PHE A 44 -27.78 -19.45 -3.28
CA PHE A 44 -26.68 -19.26 -2.31
C PHE A 44 -25.39 -20.00 -2.69
N GLU A 45 -25.31 -20.57 -3.89
CA GLU A 45 -24.08 -21.21 -4.36
C GLU A 45 -22.97 -20.15 -4.44
N HIS A 46 -21.84 -20.40 -3.76
CA HIS A 46 -20.73 -19.44 -3.62
C HIS A 46 -21.05 -18.13 -2.87
N PHE A 47 -22.06 -18.12 -1.99
CA PHE A 47 -22.35 -16.95 -1.17
C PHE A 47 -21.14 -16.54 -0.31
N GLY A 48 -20.64 -15.32 -0.53
CA GLY A 48 -19.48 -14.76 0.17
C GLY A 48 -19.80 -14.23 1.57
N TYR A 49 -20.34 -15.08 2.46
CA TYR A 49 -20.85 -14.67 3.78
C TYR A 49 -19.82 -14.03 4.72
N GLU A 50 -18.52 -14.24 4.48
CA GLU A 50 -17.44 -13.62 5.27
C GLU A 50 -17.24 -12.12 4.95
N ARG A 51 -17.92 -11.63 3.90
CA ARG A 51 -17.82 -10.26 3.39
C ARG A 51 -18.88 -9.36 4.01
N ILE A 52 -18.58 -8.06 4.06
CA ILE A 52 -19.59 -7.06 4.40
C ILE A 52 -20.69 -7.10 3.36
N ILE A 53 -21.95 -7.13 3.80
CA ILE A 53 -23.11 -7.10 2.91
C ILE A 53 -23.52 -5.65 2.68
N VAL A 54 -23.70 -5.25 1.43
CA VAL A 54 -24.27 -3.95 1.07
C VAL A 54 -25.62 -4.12 0.40
N LEU A 55 -26.64 -3.46 0.95
CA LEU A 55 -27.98 -3.38 0.41
C LEU A 55 -28.23 -1.96 -0.11
N GLY A 56 -28.44 -1.84 -1.41
CA GLY A 56 -28.82 -0.59 -2.04
C GLY A 56 -30.29 -0.60 -2.49
N ARG A 57 -30.61 0.33 -3.38
CA ARG A 57 -31.97 0.49 -3.94
C ARG A 57 -32.50 -0.79 -4.56
N THR A 58 -31.69 -1.48 -5.36
CA THR A 58 -32.12 -2.69 -6.08
C THR A 58 -32.47 -3.83 -5.12
N GLU A 59 -31.62 -4.09 -4.13
CA GLU A 59 -31.84 -5.17 -3.16
C GLU A 59 -33.06 -4.89 -2.29
N LEU A 60 -33.22 -3.65 -1.81
CA LEU A 60 -34.35 -3.27 -0.98
C LEU A 60 -35.67 -3.18 -1.78
N ALA A 61 -35.64 -2.72 -3.03
CA ALA A 61 -36.81 -2.72 -3.90
C ALA A 61 -37.29 -4.16 -4.16
N TYR A 62 -36.37 -5.07 -4.49
CA TYR A 62 -36.71 -6.48 -4.68
C TYR A 62 -37.35 -7.09 -3.42
N LEU A 63 -36.79 -6.82 -2.23
CA LEU A 63 -37.36 -7.26 -0.96
C LEU A 63 -38.73 -6.64 -0.67
N GLY A 64 -38.97 -5.41 -1.12
CA GLY A 64 -40.24 -4.69 -0.99
C GLY A 64 -41.35 -5.28 -1.86
N GLU A 65 -41.02 -5.87 -3.01
CA GLU A 65 -41.98 -6.53 -3.91
C GLU A 65 -42.42 -7.92 -3.42
N GLN A 66 -41.68 -8.54 -2.50
CA GLN A 66 -42.02 -9.86 -1.97
C GLN A 66 -43.12 -9.79 -0.89
N THR A 67 -43.88 -10.88 -0.74
CA THR A 67 -44.79 -11.03 0.40
C THR A 67 -44.02 -11.08 1.73
N PRO A 68 -44.60 -10.65 2.86
CA PRO A 68 -43.93 -10.68 4.17
C PRO A 68 -43.39 -12.06 4.56
N GLU A 69 -44.10 -13.14 4.20
CA GLU A 69 -43.69 -14.52 4.45
C GLU A 69 -42.43 -14.88 3.65
N THR A 70 -42.45 -14.60 2.35
CA THR A 70 -41.32 -14.86 1.45
C THR A 70 -40.11 -14.04 1.87
N ARG A 71 -40.31 -12.75 2.12
CA ARG A 71 -39.27 -11.85 2.61
C ARG A 71 -38.61 -12.38 3.89
N LYS A 72 -39.39 -12.80 4.88
CA LYS A 72 -38.87 -13.37 6.13
C LYS A 72 -38.04 -14.64 5.87
N VAL A 73 -38.47 -15.51 4.96
CA VAL A 73 -37.70 -16.70 4.58
C VAL A 73 -36.35 -16.30 3.97
N ARG A 74 -36.33 -15.38 3.00
CA ARG A 74 -35.10 -14.91 2.34
C ARG A 74 -34.13 -14.26 3.32
N LEU A 75 -34.61 -13.37 4.19
CA LEU A 75 -33.78 -12.73 5.21
C LEU A 75 -33.21 -13.75 6.20
N ARG A 76 -34.01 -14.73 6.64
CA ARG A 76 -33.50 -15.81 7.51
C ARG A 76 -32.42 -16.65 6.83
N GLN A 77 -32.57 -16.94 5.54
CA GLN A 77 -31.55 -17.65 4.75
C GLN A 77 -30.26 -16.84 4.65
N LEU A 78 -30.36 -15.54 4.34
CA LEU A 78 -29.20 -14.64 4.28
C LEU A 78 -28.47 -14.55 5.64
N LEU A 79 -29.24 -14.35 6.70
CA LEU A 79 -28.71 -14.18 8.07
C LEU A 79 -28.35 -15.51 8.73
N PHE A 80 -28.63 -16.67 8.11
CA PHE A 80 -28.22 -17.98 8.63
C PHE A 80 -26.70 -18.04 8.76
N PHE A 81 -26.00 -17.44 7.81
CA PHE A 81 -24.55 -17.37 7.81
C PHE A 81 -24.02 -16.32 8.79
N ASN A 82 -22.79 -16.53 9.25
CA ASN A 82 -22.15 -15.67 10.24
C ASN A 82 -21.56 -14.40 9.61
N ILE A 83 -22.42 -13.54 9.05
CA ILE A 83 -22.01 -12.34 8.31
C ILE A 83 -21.48 -11.25 9.24
N PRO A 84 -20.44 -10.47 8.86
CA PRO A 84 -19.84 -9.48 9.76
C PRO A 84 -20.81 -8.35 10.10
N CYS A 85 -21.40 -7.72 9.09
CA CYS A 85 -22.43 -6.68 9.21
C CYS A 85 -23.17 -6.47 7.88
N ILE A 86 -24.29 -5.75 7.95
CA ILE A 86 -25.05 -5.26 6.80
C ILE A 86 -24.97 -3.74 6.77
N ILE A 87 -24.72 -3.17 5.59
CA ILE A 87 -24.73 -1.73 5.36
C ILE A 87 -25.80 -1.38 4.33
N VAL A 88 -26.70 -0.48 4.71
CA VAL A 88 -27.75 0.05 3.86
C VAL A 88 -27.32 1.43 3.33
N THR A 89 -27.35 1.59 2.01
CA THR A 89 -26.90 2.82 1.35
C THR A 89 -28.07 3.73 1.00
N ASP A 90 -27.78 4.90 0.43
CA ASP A 90 -28.77 5.85 -0.06
C ASP A 90 -29.78 6.35 1.01
N ASP A 91 -29.39 6.29 2.29
CA ASP A 91 -30.24 6.59 3.46
C ASP A 91 -31.60 5.86 3.46
N LEU A 92 -31.64 4.68 2.80
CA LEU A 92 -32.87 3.91 2.66
C LEU A 92 -33.36 3.40 4.01
N LEU A 93 -34.69 3.31 4.13
CA LEU A 93 -35.33 2.73 5.30
C LEU A 93 -35.04 1.23 5.36
N VAL A 94 -34.65 0.78 6.55
CA VAL A 94 -34.40 -0.63 6.85
C VAL A 94 -35.74 -1.26 7.22
N LEU A 95 -36.04 -2.42 6.64
CA LEU A 95 -37.28 -3.17 6.91
C LEU A 95 -37.29 -3.66 8.37
N ASP A 96 -38.43 -3.54 9.06
CA ASP A 96 -38.56 -3.94 10.47
C ASP A 96 -38.17 -5.41 10.68
N GLU A 97 -38.51 -6.30 9.74
CA GLU A 97 -38.12 -7.70 9.86
C GLU A 97 -36.61 -7.91 9.82
N LEU A 98 -35.88 -7.07 9.07
CA LEU A 98 -34.43 -7.13 9.02
C LEU A 98 -33.83 -6.62 10.34
N ILE A 99 -34.38 -5.54 10.90
CA ILE A 99 -33.97 -4.99 12.20
C ILE A 99 -34.14 -6.05 13.29
N ASP A 100 -35.32 -6.66 13.38
CA ASP A 100 -35.65 -7.66 14.39
C ASP A 100 -34.74 -8.88 14.32
N LEU A 101 -34.55 -9.44 13.11
CA LEU A 101 -33.70 -10.61 12.91
C LEU A 101 -32.22 -10.31 13.23
N CYS A 102 -31.75 -9.11 12.87
CA CYS A 102 -30.38 -8.69 13.14
C CYS A 102 -30.13 -8.42 14.63
N ASN A 103 -31.10 -7.84 15.35
CA ASN A 103 -31.04 -7.68 16.80
C ASN A 103 -30.96 -9.04 17.51
N GLN A 104 -31.79 -10.01 17.10
CA GLN A 104 -31.78 -11.37 17.68
C GLN A 104 -30.44 -12.08 17.47
N LYS A 105 -29.79 -11.88 16.32
CA LYS A 105 -28.51 -12.51 15.98
C LYS A 105 -27.28 -11.69 16.38
N GLY A 106 -27.46 -10.47 16.87
CA GLY A 106 -26.37 -9.54 17.13
C GLY A 106 -25.56 -9.22 15.87
N ILE A 107 -26.21 -9.06 14.72
CA ILE A 107 -25.57 -8.67 13.46
C ILE A 107 -25.78 -7.16 13.27
N PRO A 108 -24.73 -6.34 13.19
CA PRO A 108 -24.90 -4.90 13.02
C PRO A 108 -25.55 -4.57 11.68
N VAL A 109 -26.58 -3.72 11.74
CA VAL A 109 -27.14 -3.04 10.56
C VAL A 109 -26.73 -1.58 10.65
N LEU A 110 -26.02 -1.13 9.62
CA LEU A 110 -25.46 0.20 9.50
C LEU A 110 -26.11 0.94 8.34
N ARG A 111 -26.13 2.26 8.39
CA ARG A 111 -26.70 3.11 7.33
C ARG A 111 -25.75 4.22 6.92
N THR A 112 -25.77 4.56 5.64
CA THR A 112 -25.08 5.72 5.07
C THR A 112 -25.95 6.42 4.02
N ALA A 113 -25.83 7.73 3.92
CA ALA A 113 -26.47 8.54 2.87
C ALA A 113 -25.75 8.45 1.52
N GLN A 114 -24.54 7.88 1.48
CA GLN A 114 -23.78 7.72 0.24
C GLN A 114 -24.46 6.74 -0.72
N ARG A 115 -24.26 6.96 -2.03
CA ARG A 115 -24.75 6.06 -3.08
C ARG A 115 -23.96 4.75 -3.07
N ALA A 116 -24.64 3.64 -3.36
CA ALA A 116 -24.05 2.30 -3.31
C ALA A 116 -22.69 2.16 -4.03
N GLY A 117 -22.59 2.62 -5.28
CA GLY A 117 -21.35 2.49 -6.07
C GLY A 117 -20.17 3.27 -5.49
N GLU A 118 -20.42 4.50 -5.06
CA GLU A 118 -19.41 5.38 -4.45
C GLU A 118 -18.95 4.81 -3.10
N PHE A 119 -19.90 4.40 -2.27
CA PHE A 119 -19.62 3.85 -0.95
C PHE A 119 -18.83 2.53 -1.04
N ILE A 120 -19.23 1.61 -1.93
CA ILE A 120 -18.53 0.35 -2.14
C ILE A 120 -17.08 0.61 -2.58
N TYR A 121 -16.86 1.55 -3.49
CA TYR A 121 -15.51 1.90 -3.92
C TYR A 121 -14.66 2.42 -2.76
N GLN A 122 -15.20 3.34 -1.95
CA GLN A 122 -14.51 3.91 -0.79
C GLN A 122 -14.19 2.84 0.27
N LEU A 123 -15.19 2.02 0.61
CA LEU A 123 -15.06 0.94 1.59
C LEU A 123 -14.05 -0.11 1.14
N SER A 124 -14.13 -0.58 -0.11
CA SER A 124 -13.16 -1.54 -0.65
C SER A 124 -11.74 -0.99 -0.59
N ARG A 125 -11.54 0.29 -0.97
CA ARG A 125 -10.21 0.93 -0.87
C ARG A 125 -9.72 1.01 0.58
N TYR A 126 -10.58 1.38 1.52
CA TYR A 126 -10.27 1.41 2.94
C TYR A 126 -9.84 0.01 3.43
N LEU A 127 -10.63 -1.01 3.15
CA LEU A 127 -10.35 -2.38 3.60
C LEU A 127 -9.07 -2.94 2.96
N HIS A 128 -8.87 -2.74 1.65
CA HIS A 128 -7.64 -3.14 0.97
C HIS A 128 -6.40 -2.51 1.62
N ASN A 129 -6.46 -1.24 2.02
CA ASN A 129 -5.36 -0.57 2.72
C ASN A 129 -5.15 -1.12 4.14
N ARG A 130 -6.22 -1.44 4.87
CA ARG A 130 -6.13 -2.04 6.22
C ARG A 130 -5.50 -3.44 6.16
N PHE A 131 -5.96 -4.27 5.22
CA PHE A 131 -5.50 -5.65 5.02
C PHE A 131 -4.23 -5.78 4.17
N ALA A 132 -3.71 -4.68 3.63
CA ALA A 132 -2.52 -4.67 2.80
C ALA A 132 -1.36 -5.42 3.48
N PRO A 133 -0.71 -6.38 2.78
CA PRO A 133 0.47 -7.05 3.30
C PRO A 133 1.57 -6.04 3.65
N ARG A 134 2.15 -6.20 4.85
CA ARG A 134 3.24 -5.35 5.36
C ARG A 134 4.48 -6.18 5.64
N LYS A 135 5.66 -5.59 5.43
CA LYS A 135 6.96 -6.16 5.78
C LYS A 135 7.93 -5.05 6.17
N SER A 136 8.59 -5.18 7.31
CA SER A 136 9.72 -4.32 7.66
C SER A 136 11.00 -4.81 6.99
N VAL A 137 11.80 -3.88 6.48
CA VAL A 137 13.12 -4.15 5.91
C VAL A 137 14.15 -3.18 6.49
N HIS A 138 15.37 -3.67 6.70
CA HIS A 138 16.48 -2.82 7.12
C HIS A 138 17.07 -2.06 5.94
N GLY A 139 17.22 -0.75 6.09
CA GLY A 139 17.71 0.14 5.03
C GLY A 139 17.36 1.60 5.30
N VAL A 140 17.73 2.46 4.35
CA VAL A 140 17.43 3.90 4.41
C VAL A 140 16.59 4.24 3.20
N PHE A 141 15.42 4.83 3.42
CA PHE A 141 14.48 5.17 2.35
C PHE A 141 14.44 6.68 2.17
N VAL A 142 14.78 7.13 0.97
CA VAL A 142 14.89 8.55 0.61
C VAL A 142 14.12 8.83 -0.67
N GLU A 143 13.74 10.08 -0.85
CA GLU A 143 13.20 10.58 -2.11
C GLU A 143 14.21 11.52 -2.76
N VAL A 144 14.68 11.12 -3.95
CA VAL A 144 15.71 11.84 -4.72
C VAL A 144 15.11 12.23 -6.07
N TYR A 145 15.02 13.53 -6.36
CA TYR A 145 14.34 14.06 -7.55
C TYR A 145 12.93 13.50 -7.78
N GLY A 146 12.20 13.25 -6.69
CA GLY A 146 10.85 12.69 -6.75
C GLY A 146 10.78 11.16 -6.84
N VAL A 147 11.91 10.47 -7.04
CA VAL A 147 12.01 9.01 -7.10
C VAL A 147 12.18 8.45 -5.69
N GLY A 148 11.35 7.49 -5.28
CA GLY A 148 11.55 6.77 -4.02
C GLY A 148 12.64 5.70 -4.12
N ILE A 149 13.73 5.88 -3.38
CA ILE A 149 14.92 5.03 -3.43
C ILE A 149 15.16 4.35 -2.07
N LEU A 150 15.08 3.02 -2.05
CA LEU A 150 15.46 2.21 -0.89
C LEU A 150 16.94 1.84 -0.98
N ILE A 151 17.75 2.45 -0.10
CA ILE A 151 19.17 2.19 0.04
C ILE A 151 19.39 1.03 1.02
N MET A 152 19.97 -0.06 0.51
CA MET A 152 20.28 -1.27 1.26
C MET A 152 21.78 -1.53 1.23
N GLY A 153 22.26 -2.37 2.15
CA GLY A 153 23.67 -2.73 2.22
C GLY A 153 24.11 -3.06 3.65
N PRO A 154 25.35 -3.54 3.85
CA PRO A 154 25.84 -3.94 5.16
C PRO A 154 25.83 -2.79 6.17
N SER A 155 25.82 -3.12 7.47
CA SER A 155 25.93 -2.10 8.52
C SER A 155 27.28 -1.37 8.43
N GLY A 156 27.27 -0.05 8.67
CA GLY A 156 28.47 0.79 8.61
C GLY A 156 29.03 1.05 7.21
N VAL A 157 28.32 0.70 6.14
CA VAL A 157 28.76 0.98 4.75
C VAL A 157 28.54 2.44 4.30
N GLY A 158 27.94 3.27 5.15
CA GLY A 158 27.67 4.69 4.85
C GLY A 158 26.25 5.01 4.37
N LYS A 159 25.23 4.18 4.70
CA LYS A 159 23.85 4.39 4.23
C LYS A 159 23.25 5.69 4.80
N SER A 160 23.30 5.86 6.12
CA SER A 160 22.72 7.00 6.82
C SER A 160 23.52 8.28 6.54
N GLU A 161 24.85 8.20 6.42
CA GLU A 161 25.70 9.32 6.00
C GLU A 161 25.40 9.78 4.56
N CYS A 162 25.19 8.84 3.63
CA CYS A 162 24.76 9.15 2.27
C CYS A 162 23.37 9.84 2.27
N ALA A 163 22.44 9.35 3.09
CA ALA A 163 21.12 9.95 3.21
C ALA A 163 21.18 11.37 3.79
N LEU A 164 22.00 11.59 4.82
CA LEU A 164 22.23 12.91 5.40
C LEU A 164 22.80 13.90 4.38
N GLU A 165 23.73 13.46 3.53
CA GLU A 165 24.24 14.29 2.44
C GLU A 165 23.15 14.60 1.39
N LEU A 166 22.33 13.61 1.02
CA LEU A 166 21.20 13.83 0.11
C LEU A 166 20.21 14.85 0.68
N ILE A 167 19.91 14.79 1.98
CA ILE A 167 19.03 15.76 2.66
C ILE A 167 19.61 17.18 2.56
N LYS A 168 20.92 17.34 2.82
CA LYS A 168 21.61 18.63 2.65
C LYS A 168 21.56 19.16 1.21
N ARG A 169 21.41 18.29 0.22
CA ARG A 169 21.23 18.64 -1.21
C ARG A 169 19.78 18.93 -1.60
N GLY A 170 18.84 18.91 -0.64
CA GLY A 170 17.43 19.23 -0.86
C GLY A 170 16.52 18.03 -1.10
N HIS A 171 17.04 16.81 -0.92
CA HIS A 171 16.25 15.57 -1.00
C HIS A 171 15.57 15.27 0.33
N ARG A 172 14.67 14.28 0.36
CA ARG A 172 13.85 14.00 1.54
C ARG A 172 14.16 12.64 2.15
N LEU A 173 14.22 12.57 3.48
CA LEU A 173 14.20 11.33 4.22
C LEU A 173 12.76 10.83 4.34
N VAL A 174 12.53 9.55 4.03
CA VAL A 174 11.27 8.88 4.37
C VAL A 174 11.46 8.06 5.65
N ALA A 175 12.53 7.26 5.71
CA ALA A 175 12.82 6.40 6.85
C ALA A 175 14.33 6.09 6.93
N ASP A 176 14.86 5.93 8.14
CA ASP A 176 16.21 5.42 8.40
C ASP A 176 16.11 4.15 9.24
N ASP A 177 17.11 3.26 9.10
CA ASP A 177 17.22 1.95 9.74
C ASP A 177 16.10 0.93 9.43
N ALA A 178 14.84 1.24 9.74
CA ALA A 178 13.69 0.36 9.55
C ALA A 178 12.63 1.00 8.64
N VAL A 179 12.38 0.36 7.49
CA VAL A 179 11.41 0.81 6.49
C VAL A 179 10.23 -0.15 6.45
N GLN A 180 9.03 0.34 6.73
CA GLN A 180 7.81 -0.43 6.63
C GLN A 180 7.30 -0.42 5.18
N LEU A 181 7.35 -1.57 4.53
CA LEU A 181 6.83 -1.76 3.17
C LEU A 181 5.39 -2.24 3.22
N THR A 182 4.50 -1.54 2.51
CA THR A 182 3.09 -1.92 2.36
C THR A 182 2.77 -2.15 0.88
N LYS A 183 2.24 -3.33 0.55
CA LYS A 183 1.79 -3.64 -0.82
C LYS A 183 0.42 -3.01 -1.07
N ILE A 184 0.36 -2.01 -1.94
CA ILE A 184 -0.89 -1.30 -2.27
C ILE A 184 -1.52 -1.79 -3.58
N SER A 185 -0.75 -2.44 -4.45
CA SER A 185 -1.25 -3.17 -5.63
C SER A 185 -0.27 -4.25 -6.06
N ASP A 186 -0.60 -5.03 -7.09
CA ASP A 186 0.29 -6.07 -7.64
C ASP A 186 1.59 -5.54 -8.24
N HIS A 187 1.68 -4.23 -8.47
CA HIS A 187 2.84 -3.60 -9.11
C HIS A 187 3.42 -2.45 -8.29
N LYS A 188 2.88 -2.18 -7.08
CA LYS A 188 3.27 -1.00 -6.31
C LYS A 188 3.37 -1.29 -4.83
N ILE A 189 4.49 -0.86 -4.26
CA ILE A 189 4.78 -0.86 -2.84
C ILE A 189 5.03 0.58 -2.40
N VAL A 190 4.53 0.91 -1.23
CA VAL A 190 4.83 2.16 -0.53
C VAL A 190 5.72 1.84 0.67
N GLY A 191 6.77 2.62 0.84
CA GLY A 191 7.60 2.62 2.03
C GLY A 191 7.22 3.79 2.93
N SER A 192 7.22 3.55 4.24
CA SER A 192 7.01 4.55 5.29
C SER A 192 7.98 4.25 6.44
N PRO A 193 8.25 5.21 7.33
CA PRO A 193 9.00 4.93 8.55
C PRO A 193 8.19 4.04 9.50
N ASP A 194 8.88 3.43 10.45
CA ASP A 194 8.24 2.95 11.66
C ASP A 194 7.87 4.15 12.55
N GLU A 195 6.66 4.14 13.13
CA GLU A 195 6.13 5.25 13.93
C GLU A 195 7.06 5.63 15.09
N MET A 196 7.80 4.67 15.66
CA MET A 196 8.67 4.95 16.81
C MET A 196 9.92 5.75 16.45
N ILE A 197 10.44 5.62 15.23
CA ILE A 197 11.69 6.27 14.79
C ILE A 197 11.44 7.27 13.65
N LYS A 198 10.18 7.68 13.47
CA LYS A 198 9.77 8.65 12.46
C LYS A 198 10.62 9.92 12.56
N HIS A 199 11.19 10.36 11.43
CA HIS A 199 12.08 11.53 11.29
C HIS A 199 13.44 11.44 12.01
N HIS A 200 13.71 10.37 12.75
CA HIS A 200 14.97 10.19 13.45
C HIS A 200 16.00 9.45 12.59
N MET A 201 17.27 9.74 12.82
CA MET A 201 18.41 9.09 12.16
C MET A 201 19.54 8.89 13.17
N GLU A 202 20.16 7.72 13.19
CA GLU A 202 21.35 7.47 14.02
C GLU A 202 22.62 7.78 13.22
N ILE A 203 23.43 8.71 13.73
CA ILE A 203 24.75 8.99 13.17
C ILE A 203 25.84 8.64 14.18
N ARG A 204 26.76 7.77 13.79
CA ARG A 204 27.87 7.36 14.66
C ARG A 204 28.72 8.56 15.06
N GLY A 205 29.01 8.67 16.36
CA GLY A 205 29.74 9.79 16.94
C GLY A 205 28.91 11.03 17.26
N LEU A 206 27.66 11.13 16.75
CA LEU A 206 26.72 12.20 17.08
C LEU A 206 25.53 11.70 17.92
N GLY A 207 25.11 10.45 17.72
CA GLY A 207 23.91 9.88 18.33
C GLY A 207 22.68 10.02 17.42
N ILE A 208 21.50 9.95 18.01
CA ILE A 208 20.23 10.09 17.30
C ILE A 208 19.92 11.57 17.07
N ILE A 209 19.59 11.92 15.84
CA ILE A 209 19.19 13.28 15.44
C ILE A 209 17.77 13.28 14.85
N ASP A 210 17.04 14.37 15.04
CA ASP A 210 15.75 14.62 14.39
C ASP A 210 15.98 15.45 13.12
N ILE A 211 15.74 14.83 11.97
CA ILE A 211 15.93 15.45 10.66
C ILE A 211 14.93 16.56 10.39
N GLN A 212 13.68 16.41 10.83
CA GLN A 212 12.65 17.43 10.61
C GLN A 212 12.96 18.69 11.42
N SER A 213 13.43 18.53 12.66
CA SER A 213 13.83 19.66 13.50
C SER A 213 15.06 20.39 12.97
N LEU A 214 16.03 19.66 12.40
CA LEU A 214 17.28 20.24 11.91
C LEU A 214 17.18 20.87 10.51
N PHE A 215 16.39 20.27 9.61
CA PHE A 215 16.35 20.64 8.18
C PHE A 215 14.96 21.09 7.70
N GLY A 216 13.97 21.11 8.61
CA GLY A 216 12.61 21.55 8.34
C GLY A 216 11.71 20.46 7.75
N ILE A 217 10.40 20.76 7.69
CA ILE A 217 9.38 19.81 7.21
C ILE A 217 9.59 19.34 5.77
N SER A 218 10.23 20.17 4.95
CA SER A 218 10.55 19.84 3.55
C SER A 218 11.63 18.76 3.41
N ALA A 219 12.42 18.50 4.45
CA ALA A 219 13.48 17.50 4.45
C ALA A 219 12.98 16.08 4.72
N THR A 220 11.70 15.91 5.02
CA THR A 220 11.09 14.62 5.34
C THR A 220 9.83 14.36 4.51
N ALA A 221 9.48 13.09 4.34
CA ALA A 221 8.20 12.67 3.78
C ALA A 221 7.65 11.49 4.59
N ASP A 222 6.33 11.44 4.79
CA ASP A 222 5.70 10.38 5.59
C ASP A 222 5.69 9.02 4.86
N GLU A 223 5.54 9.05 3.54
CA GLU A 223 5.53 7.85 2.72
C GLU A 223 5.94 8.15 1.28
N LYS A 224 6.44 7.13 0.58
CA LYS A 224 6.76 7.23 -0.85
C LYS A 224 6.66 5.86 -1.54
N PRO A 225 6.23 5.79 -2.81
CA PRO A 225 6.38 4.56 -3.59
C PRO A 225 7.85 4.12 -3.67
N VAL A 226 8.13 2.85 -3.47
CA VAL A 226 9.48 2.31 -3.67
C VAL A 226 9.66 2.00 -5.16
N GLU A 227 10.45 2.83 -5.85
CA GLU A 227 10.60 2.76 -7.30
C GLU A 227 11.97 2.20 -7.72
N LEU A 228 13.00 2.40 -6.90
CA LEU A 228 14.35 1.91 -7.14
C LEU A 228 14.96 1.39 -5.83
N VAL A 229 15.69 0.28 -5.92
CA VAL A 229 16.56 -0.18 -4.84
C VAL A 229 18.01 0.12 -5.22
N VAL A 230 18.73 0.77 -4.32
CA VAL A 230 20.17 0.93 -4.44
C VAL A 230 20.83 0.04 -3.40
N HIS A 231 21.67 -0.89 -3.83
CA HIS A 231 22.40 -1.77 -2.94
C HIS A 231 23.87 -1.37 -2.87
N PHE A 232 24.29 -0.86 -1.72
CA PHE A 232 25.69 -0.63 -1.40
C PHE A 232 26.37 -1.96 -1.10
N GLU A 233 27.44 -2.25 -1.84
CA GLU A 233 28.35 -3.34 -1.51
C GLU A 233 29.74 -2.80 -1.20
N LYS A 234 30.50 -3.54 -0.40
CA LYS A 234 31.92 -3.23 -0.22
C LYS A 234 32.65 -3.48 -1.54
N TRP A 235 33.57 -2.59 -1.90
CA TRP A 235 34.44 -2.78 -3.06
C TRP A 235 35.21 -4.11 -2.96
N ASP A 236 35.23 -4.87 -4.04
CA ASP A 236 35.99 -6.11 -4.18
C ASP A 236 36.83 -6.03 -5.47
N ASP A 237 38.16 -6.07 -5.32
CA ASP A 237 39.11 -6.00 -6.43
C ASP A 237 39.02 -7.21 -7.37
N ASN A 238 38.44 -8.33 -6.92
CA ASN A 238 38.30 -9.56 -7.69
C ASN A 238 36.97 -9.64 -8.45
N LYS A 239 36.08 -8.67 -8.28
CA LYS A 239 34.74 -8.68 -8.86
C LYS A 239 34.65 -7.71 -10.03
N GLU A 240 34.24 -8.20 -11.19
CA GLU A 240 33.90 -7.32 -12.31
C GLU A 240 32.56 -6.65 -12.09
N TYR A 241 32.58 -5.32 -12.08
CA TYR A 241 31.39 -4.48 -12.02
C TYR A 241 30.85 -4.22 -13.42
N ASP A 242 29.53 -4.27 -13.58
CA ASP A 242 28.87 -3.95 -14.85
C ASP A 242 29.16 -2.49 -15.24
N ARG A 243 29.91 -2.33 -16.34
CA ARG A 243 30.35 -1.02 -16.85
C ARG A 243 29.36 -0.39 -17.82
N LEU A 244 28.45 -1.19 -18.39
CA LEU A 244 27.53 -0.74 -19.44
C LEU A 244 26.10 -0.58 -18.91
N GLY A 245 25.74 -1.25 -17.81
CA GLY A 245 24.42 -1.10 -17.17
C GLY A 245 23.27 -1.56 -18.05
N ILE A 246 23.53 -2.53 -18.95
CA ILE A 246 22.60 -3.03 -19.97
C ILE A 246 21.57 -3.96 -19.35
N LEU A 247 21.97 -4.80 -18.39
CA LEU A 247 21.07 -5.75 -17.73
C LEU A 247 20.38 -5.08 -16.53
N GLN A 248 19.07 -4.88 -16.64
CA GLN A 248 18.26 -4.41 -15.51
C GLN A 248 17.97 -5.58 -14.57
N LYS A 249 18.60 -5.56 -13.40
CA LYS A 249 18.29 -6.51 -12.32
C LYS A 249 17.07 -6.02 -11.54
N THR A 250 16.32 -6.95 -10.97
CA THR A 250 15.20 -6.66 -10.07
C THR A 250 15.38 -7.42 -8.74
N VAL A 251 14.75 -6.90 -7.70
CA VAL A 251 14.59 -7.54 -6.39
C VAL A 251 13.10 -7.61 -6.05
N LYS A 252 12.67 -8.65 -5.34
CA LYS A 252 11.26 -8.89 -5.04
C LYS A 252 10.93 -8.59 -3.58
N PHE A 253 10.00 -7.67 -3.35
CA PHE A 253 9.39 -7.42 -2.04
C PHE A 253 7.90 -7.69 -2.13
N LEU A 254 7.29 -8.41 -1.18
CA LEU A 254 5.84 -8.67 -1.18
C LEU A 254 5.28 -9.13 -2.55
N LYS A 255 6.07 -9.91 -3.31
CA LYS A 255 5.81 -10.37 -4.69
C LYS A 255 5.85 -9.31 -5.80
N VAL A 256 6.15 -8.05 -5.49
CA VAL A 256 6.38 -6.96 -6.45
C VAL A 256 7.87 -6.88 -6.79
N GLU A 257 8.19 -6.75 -8.08
CA GLU A 257 9.55 -6.62 -8.57
C GLU A 257 9.94 -5.15 -8.70
N ILE A 258 11.07 -4.79 -8.09
CA ILE A 258 11.60 -3.42 -8.07
C ILE A 258 13.00 -3.46 -8.70
N PRO A 259 13.34 -2.54 -9.61
CA PRO A 259 14.67 -2.49 -10.18
C PRO A 259 15.73 -2.24 -9.10
N ILE A 260 16.87 -2.93 -9.21
CA ILE A 260 17.99 -2.82 -8.28
C ILE A 260 19.25 -2.39 -9.00
N THR A 261 19.95 -1.40 -8.43
CA THR A 261 21.27 -0.94 -8.86
C THR A 261 22.27 -1.18 -7.75
N THR A 262 23.32 -1.94 -8.02
CA THR A 262 24.38 -2.20 -7.06
C THR A 262 25.50 -1.19 -7.24
N ILE A 263 25.88 -0.51 -6.15
CA ILE A 263 26.90 0.53 -6.14
C ILE A 263 28.02 0.08 -5.19
N PRO A 264 29.24 -0.16 -5.69
CA PRO A 264 30.35 -0.49 -4.81
C PRO A 264 30.87 0.74 -4.08
N VAL A 265 31.11 0.59 -2.79
CA VAL A 265 31.55 1.65 -1.89
C VAL A 265 33.06 1.53 -1.68
N ARG A 266 33.76 2.63 -1.98
CA ARG A 266 35.20 2.81 -1.79
C ARG A 266 35.43 4.18 -1.17
N GLU A 267 36.45 4.29 -0.31
CA GLU A 267 36.84 5.57 0.29
C GLU A 267 37.10 6.65 -0.77
N GLY A 268 36.70 7.89 -0.47
CA GLY A 268 36.80 9.03 -1.39
C GLY A 268 35.68 9.13 -2.43
N ARG A 269 34.80 8.14 -2.56
CA ARG A 269 33.64 8.21 -3.45
C ARG A 269 32.49 8.95 -2.76
N ASN A 270 31.97 10.00 -3.41
CA ASN A 270 30.74 10.65 -2.97
C ASN A 270 29.53 9.78 -3.36
N LEU A 271 28.95 9.06 -2.40
CA LEU A 271 27.84 8.16 -2.66
C LEU A 271 26.55 8.90 -3.02
N ALA A 272 26.31 10.08 -2.42
CA ALA A 272 25.11 10.88 -2.69
C ALA A 272 25.01 11.25 -4.17
N VAL A 273 26.10 11.73 -4.78
CA VAL A 273 26.17 12.05 -6.21
C VAL A 273 25.87 10.83 -7.09
N VAL A 274 26.33 9.65 -6.68
CA VAL A 274 26.09 8.40 -7.44
C VAL A 274 24.63 7.97 -7.31
N VAL A 275 24.02 8.12 -6.14
CA VAL A 275 22.59 7.86 -5.92
C VAL A 275 21.73 8.84 -6.73
N GLU A 276 22.07 10.12 -6.76
CA GLU A 276 21.46 11.14 -7.63
C GLU A 276 21.54 10.72 -9.11
N THR A 277 22.71 10.27 -9.54
CA THR A 277 22.93 9.78 -10.92
C THR A 277 22.09 8.54 -11.21
N ALA A 278 21.96 7.62 -10.25
CA ALA A 278 21.11 6.44 -10.38
C ALA A 278 19.62 6.83 -10.51
N ALA A 279 19.16 7.82 -9.73
CA ALA A 279 17.81 8.37 -9.81
C ALA A 279 17.50 8.96 -11.20
N MET A 280 18.41 9.79 -11.71
CA MET A 280 18.29 10.39 -13.05
C MET A 280 18.30 9.32 -14.14
N ASN A 281 19.19 8.33 -14.05
CA ASN A 281 19.26 7.23 -15.01
C ASN A 281 17.98 6.36 -15.00
N PHE A 282 17.43 6.10 -13.81
CA PHE A 282 16.14 5.41 -13.67
C PHE A 282 15.02 6.20 -14.35
N TYR A 283 14.99 7.51 -14.15
CA TYR A 283 14.01 8.39 -14.79
C TYR A 283 14.15 8.37 -16.33
N LEU A 284 15.37 8.48 -16.87
CA LEU A 284 15.63 8.38 -18.31
C LEU A 284 15.17 7.05 -18.89
N LYS A 285 15.47 5.92 -18.23
CA LYS A 285 15.01 4.59 -18.66
C LYS A 285 13.48 4.51 -18.70
N ARG A 286 12.78 5.09 -17.72
CA ARG A 286 11.32 5.16 -17.69
C ARG A 286 10.73 6.00 -18.83
N MET A 287 11.47 6.99 -19.33
CA MET A 287 11.14 7.77 -20.52
C MET A 287 11.50 7.06 -21.84
N GLY A 288 12.06 5.84 -21.79
CA GLY A 288 12.51 5.10 -22.97
C GLY A 288 13.88 5.56 -23.51
N ILE A 289 14.65 6.32 -22.74
CA ILE A 289 15.98 6.80 -23.12
C ILE A 289 17.04 5.91 -22.46
N THR A 290 17.69 5.04 -23.23
CA THR A 290 18.77 4.17 -22.74
C THR A 290 20.13 4.71 -23.16
N SER A 291 20.82 5.43 -22.26
CA SER A 291 22.15 6.02 -22.53
C SER A 291 23.18 4.98 -23.03
N ALA A 292 23.14 3.76 -22.49
CA ALA A 292 24.02 2.66 -22.88
C ALA A 292 23.79 2.18 -24.31
N GLU A 293 22.52 2.06 -24.74
CA GLU A 293 22.18 1.64 -26.12
C GLU A 293 22.52 2.74 -27.12
N ASN A 294 22.27 4.01 -26.75
CA ASN A 294 22.65 5.16 -27.57
C ASN A 294 24.17 5.23 -27.75
N PHE A 295 24.93 4.96 -26.69
CA PHE A 295 26.39 4.89 -26.74
C PHE A 295 26.89 3.69 -27.57
N ALA A 296 26.32 2.50 -27.36
CA ALA A 296 26.65 1.30 -28.13
C ALA A 296 26.38 1.51 -29.64
N ARG A 297 25.25 2.13 -29.98
CA ARG A 297 24.89 2.50 -31.35
C ARG A 297 25.86 3.54 -31.93
N SER A 298 26.27 4.52 -31.14
CA SER A 298 27.28 5.51 -31.55
C SER A 298 28.65 4.89 -31.82
N LEU A 299 29.09 3.95 -30.97
CA LEU A 299 30.33 3.19 -31.17
C LEU A 299 30.27 2.33 -32.43
N GLN A 300 29.19 1.58 -32.64
CA GLN A 300 28.99 0.79 -33.87
C GLN A 300 29.04 1.68 -35.11
N ASN A 301 28.35 2.83 -35.08
CA ASN A 301 28.34 3.78 -36.20
C ASN A 301 29.74 4.37 -36.47
N LYS A 302 30.55 4.63 -35.44
CA LYS A 302 31.95 5.07 -35.61
C LYS A 302 32.85 3.96 -36.15
N MET A 303 32.67 2.72 -35.71
CA MET A 303 33.43 1.57 -36.22
C MET A 303 33.09 1.24 -37.69
N LEU A 304 31.83 1.46 -38.10
CA LEU A 304 31.39 1.28 -39.49
C LEU A 304 31.88 2.40 -40.44
N LYS A 305 32.09 3.62 -39.92
CA LYS A 305 32.63 4.76 -40.68
C LYS A 305 34.16 4.82 -40.75
N GLY A 306 34.85 4.00 -39.97
CA GLY A 306 36.32 3.90 -39.94
C GLY A 306 36.89 2.77 -40.80
N ARG A 307 36.11 2.24 -41.76
CA ARG A 307 36.54 1.32 -42.81
C ARG A 307 36.49 2.00 -44.17
#